data_AF-A0A357V4C2-F1
#
_entry.id   AF-A0A357V4C2-F1
#
_cell.length_a   1.000
_cell.length_b   1.000
_cell.length_c   1.000
_cell.angle_alpha   90.00
_cell.angle_beta   90.00
_cell.angle_gamma   90.00
#
_symmetry.space_group_name_H-M   'P 1'
#
loop_
_entity.id
_entity.type
_entity.pdbx_description
1 polymer ?
#
loop_
_entity_poly.entity_id
_entity_poly.type
_entity_poly.pdbx_seq_one_letter_code
_entity_poly.pdbx_strand_id
1 'polypeptide(L)'
;DALTDGSRQLQDSLTALLDARRDSGRVRHCHGDLHLANICLFENAPTLFDAIEFNDAFARIDVLYDLAFLLMDLDQRGHRRLASFVLNRYLDRVPLDGGDLDGLALLPLFLSMRAAVRAHVGASQAAALADAAESRRRAGRAREYFFRAREYLAPPPPVLIAVGGLSGSGKSRLAREIAPHLGAVPGARVVRTDVQRKRLAGIDLFDRLPPESYTPEASRRTYDACFDEAARALAAGQSVVFDAVSLKPEER
;
A
#
# COMPACT_ATOMS: atom_id res chain seq x y z
N ASP A 1 25.35 -5.62 -7.23
CA ASP A 1 25.10 -6.47 -6.04
C ASP A 1 23.63 -6.87 -6.09
N ALA A 2 23.21 -7.93 -5.40
CA ALA A 2 21.86 -8.48 -5.61
C ALA A 2 20.71 -7.48 -5.39
N LEU A 3 20.91 -6.49 -4.51
CA LEU A 3 19.93 -5.41 -4.31
C LEU A 3 19.90 -4.47 -5.51
N THR A 4 21.06 -3.96 -5.93
CA THR A 4 21.20 -3.05 -7.09
C THR A 4 20.69 -3.70 -8.37
N ASP A 5 21.09 -4.95 -8.62
CA ASP A 5 20.79 -5.66 -9.85
C ASP A 5 19.29 -6.01 -9.90
N GLY A 6 18.72 -6.45 -8.78
CA GLY A 6 17.28 -6.71 -8.65
C GLY A 6 16.42 -5.44 -8.76
N SER A 7 16.83 -4.34 -8.13
CA SER A 7 16.13 -3.05 -8.24
C SER A 7 16.13 -2.52 -9.68
N ARG A 8 17.28 -2.59 -10.38
CA ARG A 8 17.40 -2.16 -11.78
C ARG A 8 16.55 -3.00 -12.71
N GLN A 9 16.62 -4.33 -12.58
CA GLN A 9 15.80 -5.23 -13.39
C GLN A 9 14.30 -4.95 -13.22
N LEU A 10 13.84 -4.75 -11.97
CA LEU A 10 12.44 -4.45 -11.70
C LEU A 10 12.06 -3.06 -12.23
N GLN A 11 12.90 -2.05 -12.04
CA GLN A 11 12.71 -0.72 -12.60
C GLN A 11 12.58 -0.76 -14.13
N ASP A 12 13.48 -1.46 -14.82
CA ASP A 12 13.47 -1.58 -16.28
C ASP A 12 12.15 -2.21 -16.76
N SER A 13 11.69 -3.27 -16.08
CA SER A 13 10.40 -3.91 -16.39
C SER A 13 9.17 -3.04 -16.14
N LEU A 14 9.28 -2.02 -15.28
CA LEU A 14 8.17 -1.16 -14.85
C LEU A 14 8.29 0.29 -15.34
N THR A 15 9.25 0.58 -16.24
CA THR A 15 9.53 1.95 -16.71
C THR A 15 8.30 2.59 -17.34
N ALA A 16 7.57 1.86 -18.19
CA ALA A 16 6.35 2.38 -18.81
C ALA A 16 5.27 2.75 -17.78
N LEU A 17 5.15 2.00 -16.68
CA LEU A 17 4.20 2.29 -15.62
C LEU A 17 4.64 3.51 -14.78
N LEU A 18 5.94 3.67 -14.53
CA LEU A 18 6.49 4.87 -13.91
C LEU A 18 6.20 6.12 -14.73
N ASP A 19 6.44 6.07 -16.04
CA ASP A 19 6.13 7.18 -16.95
C ASP A 19 4.64 7.48 -17.02
N ALA A 20 3.78 6.45 -17.15
CA ALA A 20 2.33 6.62 -17.15
C ALA A 20 1.83 7.28 -15.86
N ARG A 21 2.41 6.95 -14.71
CA ARG A 21 2.07 7.58 -13.43
C ARG A 21 2.51 9.04 -13.36
N ARG A 22 3.70 9.37 -13.86
CA ARG A 22 4.14 10.77 -14.01
C ARG A 22 3.17 11.55 -14.88
N ASP A 23 2.87 11.04 -16.06
CA ASP A 23 2.08 11.75 -17.08
C ASP A 23 0.60 11.90 -16.67
N SER A 24 0.12 11.04 -15.78
CA SER A 24 -1.22 11.13 -15.17
C SER A 24 -1.26 11.91 -13.85
N GLY A 25 -0.20 12.65 -13.51
CA GLY A 25 -0.19 13.57 -12.36
C GLY A 25 0.02 12.92 -11.00
N ARG A 26 0.50 11.67 -10.94
CA ARG A 26 0.87 11.02 -9.66
C ARG A 26 2.23 11.45 -9.14
N VAL A 27 3.05 12.14 -9.93
CA VAL A 27 4.26 12.81 -9.44
C VAL A 27 3.88 14.23 -9.03
N ARG A 28 3.97 14.52 -7.73
CA ARG A 28 3.57 15.81 -7.15
C ARG A 28 4.49 16.19 -5.99
N HIS A 29 4.33 17.40 -5.47
CA HIS A 29 4.98 17.79 -4.22
C HIS A 29 4.36 16.97 -3.07
N CYS A 30 5.17 16.11 -2.47
CA CYS A 30 4.86 15.13 -1.45
C CYS A 30 5.67 15.42 -0.17
N HIS A 31 5.58 14.56 0.84
CA HIS A 31 6.37 14.74 2.08
C HIS A 31 7.86 14.46 1.85
N GLY A 32 8.19 13.49 1.00
CA GLY A 32 9.57 13.11 0.67
C GLY A 32 10.23 12.20 1.72
N ASP A 33 9.88 12.35 3.00
CA ASP A 33 10.36 11.57 4.15
C ASP A 33 9.22 11.06 5.06
N LEU A 34 8.15 10.51 4.48
CA LEU A 34 6.94 10.09 5.20
C LEU A 34 7.13 8.79 6.03
N HIS A 35 7.95 8.83 7.06
CA HIS A 35 8.17 7.69 7.97
C HIS A 35 7.60 7.97 9.38
N LEU A 36 7.44 6.95 10.22
CA LEU A 36 6.75 7.10 11.52
C LEU A 36 7.38 8.13 12.46
N ALA A 37 8.69 8.40 12.33
CA ALA A 37 9.32 9.43 13.17
C ALA A 37 8.88 10.87 12.79
N ASN A 38 8.22 11.03 11.64
CA ASN A 38 7.70 12.28 11.08
C ASN A 38 6.17 12.32 11.15
N ILE A 39 5.59 11.51 12.06
CA ILE A 39 4.17 11.49 12.38
C ILE A 39 4.03 11.60 13.90
N CYS A 40 3.33 12.63 14.35
CA CYS A 40 3.02 12.83 15.76
C CYS A 40 1.51 12.92 15.98
N LEU A 41 1.08 12.82 17.24
CA LEU A 41 -0.26 13.22 17.63
C LEU A 41 -0.20 14.70 18.04
N PHE A 42 -0.81 15.55 17.23
CA PHE A 42 -1.02 16.96 17.55
C PHE A 42 -2.52 17.17 17.68
N GLU A 43 -2.96 17.69 18.84
CA GLU A 43 -4.38 17.88 19.15
C GLU A 43 -5.25 16.61 18.95
N ASN A 44 -4.70 15.45 19.34
CA ASN A 44 -5.31 14.12 19.16
C ASN A 44 -5.52 13.69 17.68
N ALA A 45 -4.91 14.37 16.72
CA ALA A 45 -4.93 14.01 15.31
C ALA A 45 -3.53 13.56 14.83
N PRO A 46 -3.42 12.47 14.06
CA PRO A 46 -2.20 12.13 13.36
C PRO A 46 -1.80 13.27 12.42
N THR A 47 -0.64 13.87 12.68
CA THR A 47 -0.14 15.04 11.98
C THR A 47 1.25 14.76 11.44
N LEU A 48 1.42 15.01 10.15
CA LEU A 48 2.70 14.88 9.45
C LEU A 48 3.54 16.13 9.71
N PHE A 49 4.83 15.99 9.94
CA PHE A 49 5.76 17.10 10.16
C PHE A 49 7.14 16.79 9.58
N ASP A 50 7.99 17.79 9.42
CA ASP A 50 9.35 17.63 8.87
C ASP A 50 9.36 17.10 7.42
N ALA A 51 8.48 17.67 6.57
CA ALA A 51 8.48 17.41 5.14
C ALA A 51 9.71 18.05 4.47
N ILE A 52 10.20 17.44 3.40
CA ILE A 52 11.29 18.01 2.60
C ILE A 52 10.72 19.13 1.74
N GLU A 53 11.05 20.39 2.04
CA GLU A 53 10.49 21.56 1.35
C GLU A 53 11.41 22.18 0.30
N PHE A 54 12.73 21.97 0.43
CA PHE A 54 13.73 22.73 -0.34
C PHE A 54 14.52 21.89 -1.36
N ASN A 55 14.15 20.62 -1.53
CA ASN A 55 14.79 19.74 -2.49
C ASN A 55 13.75 19.04 -3.37
N ASP A 56 13.50 19.62 -4.53
CA ASP A 56 12.54 19.10 -5.51
C ASP A 56 12.84 17.64 -5.91
N ALA A 57 14.10 17.22 -5.95
CA ALA A 57 14.46 15.85 -6.31
C ALA A 57 13.97 14.82 -5.27
N PHE A 58 13.73 15.24 -4.03
CA PHE A 58 13.21 14.40 -2.95
C PHE A 58 11.74 14.69 -2.63
N ALA A 59 11.25 15.89 -2.95
CA ALA A 59 9.89 16.31 -2.64
C ALA A 59 8.91 16.12 -3.81
N ARG A 60 9.35 16.24 -5.07
CA ARG A 60 8.52 16.00 -6.27
C ARG A 60 8.64 14.55 -6.71
N ILE A 61 7.85 13.70 -6.07
CA ILE A 61 7.93 12.25 -6.21
C ILE A 61 6.54 11.65 -6.43
N ASP A 62 6.52 10.38 -6.81
CA ASP A 62 5.29 9.62 -6.92
C ASP A 62 4.58 9.48 -5.57
N VAL A 63 3.26 9.68 -5.54
CA VAL A 63 2.44 9.59 -4.32
C VAL A 63 2.50 8.23 -3.64
N LEU A 64 2.57 7.15 -4.41
CA LEU A 64 2.67 5.80 -3.90
C LEU A 64 4.11 5.52 -3.42
N TYR A 65 5.12 6.18 -4.01
CA TYR A 65 6.50 6.14 -3.50
C TYR A 65 6.66 6.86 -2.17
N ASP A 66 5.92 7.95 -1.94
CA ASP A 66 5.85 8.62 -0.64
C ASP A 66 5.11 7.76 0.39
N LEU A 67 3.94 7.22 0.03
CA LEU A 67 3.17 6.29 0.88
C LEU A 67 3.98 5.04 1.26
N ALA A 68 4.75 4.48 0.33
CA ALA A 68 5.58 3.30 0.55
C ALA A 68 6.57 3.50 1.70
N PHE A 69 6.98 4.73 1.99
CA PHE A 69 7.88 4.99 3.11
C PHE A 69 7.20 4.65 4.44
N LEU A 70 5.96 5.10 4.65
CA LEU A 70 5.18 4.77 5.83
C LEU A 70 4.89 3.27 5.92
N LEU A 71 4.52 2.64 4.80
CA LEU A 71 4.21 1.22 4.74
C LEU A 71 5.43 0.35 5.11
N MET A 72 6.59 0.67 4.53
CA MET A 72 7.86 0.01 4.83
C MET A 72 8.24 0.18 6.31
N ASP A 73 8.10 1.40 6.83
CA ASP A 73 8.53 1.73 8.19
C ASP A 73 7.60 1.10 9.26
N LEU A 74 6.30 0.93 8.94
CA LEU A 74 5.36 0.13 9.75
C LEU A 74 5.69 -1.36 9.72
N ASP A 75 5.92 -1.92 8.54
CA ASP A 75 6.26 -3.34 8.36
C ASP A 75 7.58 -3.69 9.06
N GLN A 76 8.61 -2.85 8.91
CA GLN A 76 9.91 -3.03 9.58
C GLN A 76 9.78 -3.10 11.10
N ARG A 77 8.84 -2.36 11.70
CA ARG A 77 8.58 -2.37 13.14
C ARG A 77 7.62 -3.47 13.60
N GLY A 78 7.24 -4.40 12.71
CA GLY A 78 6.33 -5.50 13.01
C GLY A 78 4.85 -5.09 13.02
N HIS A 79 4.52 -3.92 12.49
CA HIS A 79 3.16 -3.40 12.41
C HIS A 79 2.54 -3.59 11.01
N ARG A 80 2.82 -4.72 10.36
CA ARG A 80 2.28 -5.06 9.02
C ARG A 80 0.75 -4.96 8.95
N ARG A 81 0.04 -5.30 10.03
CA ARG A 81 -1.42 -5.09 10.14
C ARG A 81 -1.82 -3.63 9.94
N LEU A 82 -1.11 -2.69 10.56
CA LEU A 82 -1.35 -1.25 10.38
C LEU A 82 -0.97 -0.80 8.96
N ALA A 83 0.13 -1.31 8.39
CA ALA A 83 0.50 -1.02 7.01
C ALA A 83 -0.60 -1.46 6.03
N SER A 84 -1.18 -2.66 6.24
CA SER A 84 -2.28 -3.18 5.43
C SER A 84 -3.53 -2.29 5.56
N PHE A 85 -3.85 -1.82 6.76
CA PHE A 85 -4.96 -0.87 6.97
C PHE A 85 -4.72 0.45 6.24
N VAL A 86 -3.52 1.01 6.34
CA VAL A 86 -3.16 2.26 5.65
C VAL A 86 -3.31 2.12 4.14
N LEU A 87 -2.73 1.06 3.55
CA LEU A 87 -2.83 0.83 2.10
C LEU A 87 -4.28 0.65 1.64
N ASN A 88 -5.05 -0.19 2.32
CA ASN A 88 -6.45 -0.41 1.96
C ASN A 88 -7.27 0.87 2.07
N ARG A 89 -7.06 1.65 3.13
CA ARG A 89 -7.80 2.91 3.33
C ARG A 89 -7.40 3.99 2.32
N TYR A 90 -6.15 3.98 1.87
CA TYR A 90 -5.67 4.81 0.76
C TYR A 90 -6.42 4.42 -0.53
N LEU A 91 -6.36 3.14 -0.92
CA LEU A 91 -7.00 2.64 -2.16
C LEU A 91 -8.53 2.79 -2.16
N ASP A 92 -9.17 2.75 -1.00
CA ASP A 92 -10.61 3.03 -0.90
C ASP A 92 -10.97 4.49 -1.22
N ARG A 93 -10.00 5.41 -1.19
CA ARG A 93 -10.19 6.85 -1.37
C ARG A 93 -9.64 7.40 -2.69
N VAL A 94 -8.75 6.67 -3.35
CA VAL A 94 -8.23 7.12 -4.65
C VAL A 94 -9.29 7.02 -5.74
N PRO A 95 -9.21 7.87 -6.78
CA PRO A 95 -10.11 7.82 -7.92
C PRO A 95 -10.22 6.41 -8.55
N LEU A 96 -11.36 6.13 -9.17
CA LEU A 96 -11.63 4.87 -9.88
C LEU A 96 -10.98 4.80 -11.27
N ASP A 97 -9.97 5.62 -11.55
CA ASP A 97 -9.27 5.66 -12.84
C ASP A 97 -8.22 4.55 -13.00
N GLY A 98 -8.08 3.68 -12.00
CA GLY A 98 -7.19 2.52 -12.00
C GLY A 98 -5.73 2.84 -11.71
N GLY A 99 -5.28 4.09 -11.81
CA GLY A 99 -3.83 4.36 -11.84
C GLY A 99 -3.09 4.03 -10.55
N ASP A 100 -3.70 4.19 -9.38
CA ASP A 100 -3.11 3.78 -8.09
C ASP A 100 -3.26 2.29 -7.78
N LEU A 101 -4.27 1.65 -8.34
CA LEU A 101 -4.45 0.21 -8.22
C LEU A 101 -3.44 -0.54 -9.10
N ASP A 102 -3.32 -0.13 -10.37
CA ASP A 102 -2.32 -0.66 -11.30
C ASP A 102 -0.90 -0.33 -10.81
N GLY A 103 -0.74 0.82 -10.13
CA GLY A 103 0.49 1.23 -9.46
C GLY A 103 1.00 0.28 -8.38
N LEU A 104 0.17 -0.64 -7.87
CA LEU A 104 0.61 -1.65 -6.89
C LEU A 104 1.75 -2.53 -7.41
N ALA A 105 1.90 -2.67 -8.73
CA ALA A 105 3.02 -3.38 -9.34
C ALA A 105 4.39 -2.74 -9.00
N LEU A 106 4.42 -1.44 -8.69
CA LEU A 106 5.62 -0.71 -8.28
C LEU A 106 5.92 -0.84 -6.78
N LEU A 107 4.96 -1.29 -5.98
CA LEU A 107 5.09 -1.30 -4.52
C LEU A 107 6.30 -2.12 -4.03
N PRO A 108 6.62 -3.31 -4.58
CA PRO A 108 7.85 -4.04 -4.26
C PRO A 108 9.12 -3.20 -4.43
N LEU A 109 9.23 -2.49 -5.57
CA LEU A 109 10.36 -1.60 -5.87
C LEU A 109 10.41 -0.42 -4.90
N PHE A 110 9.26 0.22 -4.65
CA PHE A 110 9.16 1.40 -3.80
C PHE A 110 9.50 1.08 -2.34
N LEU A 111 8.98 -0.01 -1.78
CA LEU A 111 9.33 -0.48 -0.44
C LEU A 111 10.82 -0.80 -0.34
N SER A 112 11.37 -1.48 -1.36
CA SER A 112 12.80 -1.81 -1.44
C SER A 112 13.68 -0.57 -1.40
N MET A 113 13.39 0.42 -2.25
CA MET A 113 14.14 1.67 -2.32
C MET A 113 14.07 2.45 -1.00
N ARG A 114 12.89 2.55 -0.37
CA ARG A 114 12.76 3.26 0.92
C ARG A 114 13.52 2.55 2.05
N ALA A 115 13.50 1.22 2.08
CA ALA A 115 14.33 0.45 3.01
C ALA A 115 15.83 0.66 2.74
N ALA A 116 16.26 0.67 1.47
CA ALA A 116 17.66 0.91 1.10
C ALA A 116 18.14 2.31 1.52
N VAL A 117 17.30 3.35 1.37
CA VAL A 117 17.60 4.70 1.87
C VAL A 117 17.80 4.68 3.40
N ARG A 118 16.92 4.02 4.16
CA ARG A 118 17.08 3.90 5.62
C ARG A 118 18.31 3.11 6.03
N ALA A 119 18.66 2.07 5.28
CA ALA A 119 19.90 1.33 5.47
C ALA A 119 21.12 2.22 5.27
N HIS A 120 21.17 2.97 4.17
CA HIS A 120 22.29 3.85 3.83
C HIS A 120 22.46 4.96 4.88
N VAL A 121 21.40 5.72 5.15
CA VAL A 121 21.43 6.81 6.14
C VAL A 121 21.79 6.28 7.53
N GLY A 122 21.20 5.15 7.93
CA GLY A 122 21.49 4.52 9.21
C GLY A 122 22.95 4.09 9.35
N ALA A 123 23.55 3.53 8.30
CA ALA A 123 24.95 3.13 8.29
C ALA A 123 25.90 4.35 8.35
N SER A 124 25.63 5.40 7.59
CA SER A 124 26.42 6.64 7.63
C SER A 124 26.37 7.30 9.01
N GLN A 125 25.19 7.34 9.65
CA GLN A 125 25.06 7.84 11.02
C GLN A 125 25.79 6.95 12.03
N ALA A 126 25.75 5.62 11.85
CA ALA A 126 26.49 4.69 12.72
C ALA A 126 28.00 4.94 12.67
N ALA A 127 28.56 5.22 11.49
CA ALA A 127 29.98 5.48 11.31
C ALA A 127 30.44 6.81 11.92
N ALA A 128 29.54 7.78 12.05
CA ALA A 128 29.83 9.10 12.64
C ALA A 128 29.74 9.13 14.17
N LEU A 129 29.24 8.07 14.81
CA LEU A 129 29.07 8.00 16.27
C LEU A 129 30.38 7.63 16.98
N ALA A 130 30.74 8.42 18.00
CA ALA A 130 31.89 8.13 18.87
C ALA A 130 31.60 7.01 19.88
N ASP A 131 30.35 6.85 20.33
CA ASP A 131 29.96 5.76 21.22
C ASP A 131 29.87 4.45 20.43
N ALA A 132 30.76 3.51 20.73
CA ALA A 132 30.85 2.22 20.06
C ALA A 132 29.62 1.34 20.28
N ALA A 133 28.93 1.43 21.42
CA ALA A 133 27.72 0.66 21.68
C ALA A 133 26.55 1.20 20.86
N GLU A 134 26.39 2.53 20.82
CA GLU A 134 25.39 3.20 20.00
C GLU A 134 25.62 2.94 18.50
N SER A 135 26.87 3.08 18.06
CA SER A 135 27.31 2.82 16.69
C SER A 135 26.93 1.40 16.24
N ARG A 136 27.26 0.39 17.06
CA ARG A 136 26.89 -1.01 16.77
C ARG A 136 25.38 -1.22 16.69
N ARG A 137 24.60 -0.60 17.59
CA ARG A 137 23.13 -0.70 17.56
C ARG A 137 22.54 -0.07 16.30
N ARG A 138 23.02 1.11 15.91
CA ARG A 138 22.58 1.82 14.70
C ARG A 138 22.96 1.04 13.44
N ALA A 139 24.17 0.51 13.37
CA ALA A 139 24.63 -0.34 12.27
C ALA A 139 23.81 -1.64 12.15
N GLY A 140 23.45 -2.26 13.28
CA GLY A 140 22.55 -3.42 13.31
C GLY A 140 21.19 -3.11 12.66
N ARG A 141 20.55 -2.01 13.06
CA ARG A 141 19.29 -1.56 12.45
C ARG A 141 19.43 -1.24 10.96
N ALA A 142 20.52 -0.59 10.56
CA ALA A 142 20.80 -0.30 9.15
C ALA A 142 20.89 -1.59 8.31
N ARG A 143 21.52 -2.63 8.86
CA ARG A 143 21.62 -3.95 8.24
C ARG A 143 20.26 -4.65 8.12
N GLU A 144 19.39 -4.52 9.13
CA GLU A 144 18.00 -5.05 9.04
C GLU A 144 17.23 -4.41 7.89
N TYR A 145 17.31 -3.08 7.72
CA TYR A 145 16.70 -2.40 6.57
C TYR A 145 17.29 -2.87 5.23
N PHE A 146 18.60 -3.12 5.16
CA PHE A 146 19.23 -3.64 3.94
C PHE A 146 18.69 -5.02 3.56
N PHE A 147 18.50 -5.92 4.53
CA PHE A 147 17.91 -7.24 4.25
C PHE A 147 16.46 -7.12 3.80
N ARG A 148 15.68 -6.25 4.45
CA ARG A 148 14.28 -6.00 4.08
C ARG A 148 14.14 -5.41 2.69
N ALA A 149 15.05 -4.50 2.30
CA ALA A 149 15.11 -3.99 0.94
C ALA A 149 15.23 -5.12 -0.10
N ARG A 150 16.00 -6.17 0.20
CA ARG A 150 16.13 -7.34 -0.68
C ARG A 150 14.89 -8.23 -0.66
N GLU A 151 14.30 -8.46 0.51
CA GLU A 151 13.07 -9.27 0.64
C GLU A 151 11.91 -8.68 -0.16
N TYR A 152 11.76 -7.35 -0.18
CA TYR A 152 10.71 -6.70 -0.97
C TYR A 152 10.81 -6.95 -2.47
N LEU A 153 12.01 -7.23 -3.01
CA LEU A 153 12.20 -7.51 -4.44
C LEU A 153 11.85 -8.95 -4.83
N ALA A 154 11.51 -9.81 -3.87
CA ALA A 154 11.10 -11.19 -4.12
C ALA A 154 9.72 -11.47 -3.49
N PRO A 155 8.66 -10.75 -3.90
CA PRO A 155 7.33 -10.96 -3.35
C PRO A 155 6.81 -12.38 -3.67
N PRO A 156 6.07 -13.02 -2.76
CA PRO A 156 5.39 -14.28 -3.06
C PRO A 156 4.30 -14.05 -4.12
N PRO A 157 3.91 -15.10 -4.87
CA PRO A 157 2.84 -14.99 -5.86
C PRO A 157 1.52 -14.56 -5.21
N PRO A 158 0.70 -13.75 -5.89
CA PRO A 158 -0.57 -13.29 -5.36
C PRO A 158 -1.58 -14.44 -5.26
N VAL A 159 -2.45 -14.35 -4.25
CA VAL A 159 -3.56 -15.29 -4.05
C VAL A 159 -4.86 -14.52 -3.89
N LEU A 160 -5.98 -15.13 -4.32
CA LEU A 160 -7.32 -14.62 -4.05
C LEU A 160 -7.99 -15.50 -2.99
N ILE A 161 -8.58 -14.86 -1.97
CA ILE A 161 -9.44 -15.50 -0.97
C ILE A 161 -10.81 -14.84 -1.01
N ALA A 162 -11.85 -15.61 -1.35
CA ALA A 162 -13.23 -15.16 -1.24
C ALA A 162 -13.78 -15.48 0.16
N VAL A 163 -14.39 -14.49 0.81
CA VAL A 163 -15.00 -14.63 2.13
C VAL A 163 -16.52 -14.53 2.00
N GLY A 164 -17.20 -15.68 2.02
CA GLY A 164 -18.67 -15.77 1.91
C GLY A 164 -19.40 -15.89 3.25
N GLY A 165 -20.71 -15.64 3.26
CA GLY A 165 -21.61 -15.85 4.41
C GLY A 165 -22.69 -14.77 4.62
N LEU A 166 -23.64 -15.02 5.53
CA LEU A 166 -24.81 -14.18 5.77
C LEU A 166 -24.46 -12.79 6.34
N SER A 167 -25.28 -11.76 6.08
CA SER A 167 -25.08 -10.42 6.65
C SER A 167 -24.96 -10.47 8.19
N GLY A 168 -24.06 -9.66 8.76
CA GLY A 168 -23.81 -9.64 10.21
C GLY A 168 -22.90 -10.73 10.77
N SER A 169 -22.47 -11.73 9.98
CA SER A 169 -21.63 -12.85 10.47
C SER A 169 -20.15 -12.52 10.73
N GLY A 170 -19.73 -11.26 10.60
CA GLY A 170 -18.35 -10.83 10.85
C GLY A 170 -17.37 -10.98 9.67
N LYS A 171 -17.83 -11.30 8.45
CA LYS A 171 -17.00 -11.43 7.22
C LYS A 171 -16.06 -10.26 6.99
N SER A 172 -16.57 -9.03 7.03
CA SER A 172 -15.75 -7.83 6.81
C SER A 172 -14.71 -7.60 7.91
N ARG A 173 -14.92 -8.16 9.11
CA ARG A 173 -13.87 -8.21 10.13
C ARG A 173 -12.84 -9.27 9.78
N LEU A 174 -13.27 -10.50 9.50
CA LEU A 174 -12.38 -11.59 9.10
C LEU A 174 -11.50 -11.19 7.90
N ALA A 175 -12.10 -10.64 6.84
CA ALA A 175 -11.41 -10.21 5.64
C ALA A 175 -10.27 -9.22 5.94
N ARG A 176 -10.53 -8.23 6.81
CA ARG A 176 -9.53 -7.25 7.24
C ARG A 176 -8.45 -7.84 8.16
N GLU A 177 -8.78 -8.84 8.97
CA GLU A 177 -7.81 -9.50 9.85
C GLU A 177 -6.90 -10.48 9.11
N ILE A 178 -7.38 -11.15 8.04
CA ILE A 178 -6.54 -12.07 7.26
C ILE A 178 -5.66 -11.34 6.25
N ALA A 179 -6.10 -10.19 5.73
CA ALA A 179 -5.40 -9.47 4.66
C ALA A 179 -3.91 -9.20 4.93
N PRO A 180 -3.47 -8.75 6.13
CA PRO A 180 -2.06 -8.52 6.42
C PRO A 180 -1.16 -9.76 6.27
N HIS A 181 -1.74 -10.96 6.31
CA HIS A 181 -1.02 -12.23 6.29
C HIS A 181 -0.91 -12.85 4.89
N LEU A 182 -1.42 -12.18 3.86
CA LEU A 182 -1.50 -12.73 2.50
C LEU A 182 -0.61 -11.96 1.53
N GLY A 183 0.19 -12.69 0.76
CA GLY A 183 0.97 -12.15 -0.36
C GLY A 183 2.09 -11.18 0.04
N ALA A 184 2.40 -10.29 -0.90
CA ALA A 184 3.41 -9.24 -0.73
C ALA A 184 3.05 -8.26 0.40
N VAL A 185 4.06 -7.60 0.94
CA VAL A 185 3.86 -6.50 1.91
C VAL A 185 3.11 -5.35 1.24
N PRO A 186 2.13 -4.70 1.93
CA PRO A 186 1.76 -4.90 3.33
C PRO A 186 0.70 -5.98 3.58
N GLY A 187 0.18 -6.62 2.55
CA GLY A 187 -0.87 -7.64 2.64
C GLY A 187 -1.91 -7.46 1.54
N ALA A 188 -2.91 -8.33 1.50
CA ALA A 188 -3.92 -8.32 0.45
C ALA A 188 -4.74 -7.01 0.38
N ARG A 189 -5.18 -6.68 -0.84
CA ARG A 189 -6.25 -5.72 -1.10
C ARG A 189 -7.58 -6.36 -0.68
N VAL A 190 -8.33 -5.68 0.19
CA VAL A 190 -9.67 -6.10 0.60
C VAL A 190 -10.70 -5.42 -0.29
N VAL A 191 -11.24 -6.16 -1.26
CA VAL A 191 -12.27 -5.67 -2.17
C VAL A 191 -13.63 -5.91 -1.51
N ARG A 192 -14.41 -4.84 -1.34
CA ARG A 192 -15.70 -4.89 -0.65
C ARG A 192 -16.81 -4.27 -1.48
N THR A 193 -17.92 -4.98 -1.60
CA THR A 193 -19.08 -4.50 -2.36
C THR A 193 -19.71 -3.23 -1.77
N ASP A 194 -19.68 -3.06 -0.44
CA ASP A 194 -20.23 -1.87 0.21
C ASP A 194 -19.38 -0.61 -0.06
N VAL A 195 -18.05 -0.74 0.02
CA VAL A 195 -17.11 0.33 -0.36
C VAL A 195 -17.26 0.67 -1.84
N GLN A 196 -17.31 -0.34 -2.71
CA GLN A 196 -17.40 -0.12 -4.14
C GLN A 196 -18.71 0.55 -4.55
N ARG A 197 -19.83 0.18 -3.90
CA ARG A 197 -21.13 0.82 -4.11
C ARG A 197 -21.09 2.31 -3.75
N LYS A 198 -20.40 2.68 -2.67
CA LYS A 198 -20.20 4.09 -2.27
C LYS A 198 -19.34 4.86 -3.27
N ARG A 199 -18.23 4.25 -3.70
CA ARG A 199 -17.33 4.85 -4.70
C ARG A 199 -18.05 5.10 -6.03
N LEU A 200 -18.84 4.15 -6.51
CA LEU A 200 -19.63 4.29 -7.74
C LEU A 200 -20.75 5.33 -7.63
N ALA A 201 -21.31 5.53 -6.43
CA ALA A 201 -22.31 6.56 -6.15
C ALA A 201 -21.70 7.96 -5.90
N GLY A 202 -20.37 8.07 -5.80
CA GLY A 202 -19.69 9.33 -5.51
C GLY A 202 -19.94 9.86 -4.10
N ILE A 203 -20.29 8.98 -3.14
CA ILE A 203 -20.55 9.37 -1.74
C ILE A 203 -19.39 8.97 -0.82
N ASP A 204 -19.21 9.70 0.29
CA ASP A 204 -18.16 9.37 1.24
C ASP A 204 -18.37 7.98 1.85
N LEU A 205 -17.27 7.31 2.22
CA LEU A 205 -17.30 5.96 2.77
C LEU A 205 -18.06 5.86 4.11
N PHE A 206 -18.29 6.96 4.81
CA PHE A 206 -19.05 6.99 6.06
C PHE A 206 -20.52 7.38 5.86
N ASP A 207 -20.88 7.88 4.67
CA ASP A 207 -22.26 8.30 4.38
C ASP A 207 -23.17 7.11 4.09
N ARG A 208 -24.47 7.31 4.31
CA ARG A 208 -25.49 6.29 4.06
C ARG A 208 -25.79 6.22 2.56
N LEU A 209 -25.81 4.99 2.03
CA LEU A 209 -26.22 4.74 0.65
C LEU A 209 -27.74 4.97 0.48
N PRO A 210 -28.16 5.65 -0.59
CA PRO A 210 -29.57 5.81 -0.91
C PRO A 210 -30.15 4.48 -1.44
N PRO A 211 -31.46 4.20 -1.31
CA PRO A 211 -32.09 2.92 -1.68
C PRO A 211 -31.85 2.50 -3.14
N GLU A 212 -31.74 3.45 -4.05
CA GLU A 212 -31.48 3.28 -5.49
C GLU A 212 -30.14 2.57 -5.75
N SER A 213 -29.23 2.64 -4.78
CA SER A 213 -27.95 1.94 -4.82
C SER A 213 -28.12 0.42 -4.82
N TYR A 214 -29.28 -0.13 -4.45
CA TYR A 214 -29.53 -1.56 -4.31
C TYR A 214 -30.40 -2.16 -5.41
N THR A 215 -30.67 -1.41 -6.49
CA THR A 215 -31.34 -1.99 -7.66
C THR A 215 -30.53 -3.17 -8.24
N PRO A 216 -31.18 -4.10 -8.98
CA PRO A 216 -30.47 -5.18 -9.65
C PRO A 216 -29.32 -4.68 -10.55
N GLU A 217 -29.56 -3.59 -11.28
CA GLU A 217 -28.56 -2.97 -12.14
C GLU A 217 -27.41 -2.34 -11.35
N ALA A 218 -27.70 -1.61 -10.27
CA ALA A 218 -26.66 -1.06 -9.41
C ALA A 218 -25.82 -2.16 -8.73
N SER A 219 -26.45 -3.28 -8.37
CA SER A 219 -25.76 -4.45 -7.84
C SER A 219 -24.85 -5.08 -8.88
N ARG A 220 -25.33 -5.33 -10.10
CA ARG A 220 -24.50 -5.84 -11.22
C ARG A 220 -23.26 -4.96 -11.45
N ARG A 221 -23.46 -3.64 -11.60
CA ARG A 221 -22.35 -2.68 -11.75
C ARG A 221 -21.35 -2.70 -10.59
N THR A 222 -21.83 -2.93 -9.37
CA THR A 222 -20.97 -3.03 -8.18
C THR A 222 -20.09 -4.28 -8.26
N TYR A 223 -20.66 -5.44 -8.59
CA TYR A 223 -19.91 -6.68 -8.72
C TYR A 223 -18.91 -6.63 -9.88
N ASP A 224 -19.32 -6.12 -11.05
CA ASP A 224 -18.44 -5.92 -12.21
C ASP A 224 -17.20 -5.08 -11.81
N ALA A 225 -17.41 -3.99 -11.07
CA ALA A 225 -16.32 -3.14 -10.59
C ALA A 225 -15.45 -3.83 -9.51
N CYS A 226 -16.03 -4.64 -8.63
CA CYS A 226 -15.26 -5.44 -7.67
C CYS A 226 -14.40 -6.50 -8.37
N PHE A 227 -14.91 -7.15 -9.41
CA PHE A 227 -14.15 -8.14 -10.19
C PHE A 227 -13.02 -7.48 -10.97
N ASP A 228 -13.25 -6.33 -11.60
CA ASP A 228 -12.20 -5.54 -12.27
C ASP A 228 -11.10 -5.12 -11.26
N GLU A 229 -11.50 -4.61 -10.09
CA GLU A 229 -10.53 -4.23 -9.05
C GLU A 229 -9.72 -5.43 -8.55
N ALA A 230 -10.36 -6.57 -8.31
CA ALA A 230 -9.67 -7.80 -7.91
C ALA A 230 -8.70 -8.30 -8.98
N ALA A 231 -9.12 -8.32 -10.24
CA ALA A 231 -8.29 -8.76 -11.36
C ALA A 231 -7.05 -7.86 -11.55
N ARG A 232 -7.24 -6.54 -11.49
CA ARG A 232 -6.14 -5.56 -11.58
C ARG A 232 -5.16 -5.69 -10.41
N ALA A 233 -5.65 -5.82 -9.19
CA ALA A 233 -4.79 -6.01 -8.02
C ALA A 233 -3.93 -7.29 -8.15
N LEU A 234 -4.55 -8.40 -8.57
CA LEU A 234 -3.83 -9.66 -8.80
C LEU A 234 -2.81 -9.53 -9.94
N ALA A 235 -3.17 -8.88 -11.05
CA ALA A 235 -2.26 -8.62 -12.17
C ALA A 235 -1.07 -7.73 -11.76
N ALA A 236 -1.30 -6.81 -10.82
CA ALA A 236 -0.27 -5.98 -10.20
C ALA A 236 0.57 -6.73 -9.13
N GLY A 237 0.35 -8.03 -8.93
CA GLY A 237 1.10 -8.85 -7.97
C GLY A 237 0.60 -8.76 -6.52
N GLN A 238 -0.53 -8.10 -6.28
CA GLN A 238 -1.12 -7.97 -4.95
C GLN A 238 -2.17 -9.06 -4.70
N SER A 239 -2.07 -9.77 -3.59
CA SER A 239 -3.14 -10.69 -3.16
C SER A 239 -4.45 -9.96 -2.91
N VAL A 240 -5.57 -10.68 -3.02
CA VAL A 240 -6.91 -10.12 -2.85
C VAL A 240 -7.71 -10.92 -1.81
N VAL A 241 -8.41 -10.19 -0.95
CA VAL A 241 -9.51 -10.74 -0.14
C VAL A 241 -10.80 -10.16 -0.68
N PHE A 242 -11.66 -11.00 -1.24
CA PHE A 242 -12.94 -10.61 -1.79
C PHE A 242 -14.04 -10.78 -0.74
N ASP A 243 -14.51 -9.68 -0.16
CA ASP A 243 -15.57 -9.64 0.85
C ASP A 243 -16.89 -9.21 0.18
N ALA A 244 -17.63 -10.21 -0.30
CA ALA A 244 -18.93 -10.04 -0.89
C ALA A 244 -19.98 -10.87 -0.14
N VAL A 245 -21.22 -10.36 -0.12
CA VAL A 245 -22.36 -11.14 0.35
C VAL A 245 -22.70 -12.13 -0.77
N SER A 246 -22.07 -13.31 -0.79
CA SER A 246 -22.39 -14.35 -1.77
C SER A 246 -23.76 -14.97 -1.43
N LEU A 247 -24.83 -14.38 -1.95
CA LEU A 247 -26.21 -14.92 -1.84
C LEU A 247 -26.53 -15.86 -3.01
N LYS A 248 -25.86 -15.72 -4.15
CA LYS A 248 -26.07 -16.53 -5.36
C LYS A 248 -24.82 -17.31 -5.78
N PRO A 249 -24.95 -18.43 -6.52
CA PRO A 249 -23.80 -19.20 -7.04
C PRO A 249 -22.88 -18.39 -7.96
N GLU A 250 -23.43 -17.47 -8.76
CA GLU A 250 -22.68 -16.58 -9.65
C GLU A 250 -21.85 -15.51 -8.90
N GLU A 251 -22.10 -15.34 -7.60
CA GLU A 251 -21.43 -14.40 -6.71
C GLU A 251 -20.36 -15.10 -5.83
N ARG A 252 -19.97 -16.35 -6.18
CA ARG A 252 -18.97 -17.17 -5.47
C ARG A 252 -17.71 -17.37 -6.30
#